data_AF-A0A955K646-F1
#
_entry.id   AF-A0A955K646-F1
#
_cell.length_a   1.000
_cell.length_b   1.000
_cell.length_c   1.000
_cell.angle_alpha   90.00
_cell.angle_beta   90.00
_cell.angle_gamma   90.00
#
_symmetry.space_group_name_H-M   'P 1'
#
loop_
_entity.id
_entity.type
_entity.pdbx_description
1 polymer ?
#
loop_
_entity_poly.entity_id
_entity_poly.type
_entity_poly.pdbx_seq_one_letter_code
_entity_poly.pdbx_strand_id
1 'polypeptide(L)'
;SYLVSAALRRIAEVTERYYQDEATSRWLEASAIIEKNLDKYYDRDLGYYIKGFKIQENGEYLYDKTLDASSIYPLFTFSKQLENQSHLTKSADAIERQLMNGSLTGVARYTDDDYLRNNPKDSGNPWFICTFWYVQYLAKTGHIERAEKLLEWTSQRFGANGMISEQIDPKTSKQLGVGPLIWSHAEYINCLILLRN
;
A
#
# COMPACT_ATOMS: atom_id res chain seq x y z
N SER A 1 4.88 10.20 1.14
CA SER A 1 4.54 11.56 0.67
C SER A 1 3.04 11.84 0.68
N TYR A 2 2.20 11.00 0.06
CA TYR A 2 0.76 11.26 0.01
C TYR A 2 0.06 11.31 1.38
N LEU A 3 0.36 10.37 2.29
CA LEU A 3 -0.17 10.39 3.66
C LEU A 3 0.15 11.71 4.38
N VAL A 4 1.36 12.25 4.17
CA VAL A 4 1.77 13.53 4.76
C VAL A 4 0.91 14.66 4.19
N SER A 5 0.67 14.70 2.88
CA SER A 5 -0.25 15.68 2.29
C SER A 5 -1.66 15.58 2.88
N ALA A 6 -2.20 14.37 2.99
CA ALA A 6 -3.51 14.14 3.59
C ALA A 6 -3.57 14.61 5.06
N ALA A 7 -2.53 14.33 5.85
CA ALA A 7 -2.42 14.79 7.22
C ALA A 7 -2.36 16.33 7.32
N LEU A 8 -1.59 16.99 6.45
CA LEU A 8 -1.49 18.46 6.41
C LEU A 8 -2.85 19.12 6.08
N ARG A 9 -3.60 18.58 5.11
CA ARG A 9 -4.97 19.04 4.83
C ARG A 9 -5.88 18.84 6.03
N ARG A 10 -5.76 17.69 6.72
CA ARG A 10 -6.57 17.41 7.89
C ARG A 10 -6.25 18.37 9.05
N ILE A 11 -4.98 18.71 9.24
CA ILE A 11 -4.56 19.72 10.22
C ILE A 11 -5.16 21.07 9.85
N ALA A 12 -5.08 21.50 8.59
CA ALA A 12 -5.68 22.76 8.13
C ALA A 12 -7.19 22.83 8.42
N GLU A 13 -7.94 21.75 8.11
CA GLU A 13 -9.38 21.67 8.41
C GLU A 13 -9.69 21.81 9.92
N VAL A 14 -8.82 21.29 10.78
CA VAL A 14 -8.95 21.40 12.25
C VAL A 14 -8.57 22.81 12.73
N THR A 15 -7.48 23.38 12.23
CA THR A 15 -7.03 24.72 12.65
C THR A 15 -8.00 25.81 12.24
N GLU A 16 -8.53 25.73 11.02
CA GLU A 16 -9.55 26.65 10.52
C GLU A 16 -10.82 26.60 11.40
N ARG A 17 -11.27 25.39 11.73
CA ARG A 17 -12.52 25.18 12.47
C ARG A 17 -12.45 25.65 13.93
N TYR A 18 -11.32 25.43 14.61
CA TYR A 18 -11.25 25.59 16.07
C TYR A 18 -10.39 26.75 16.53
N TYR A 19 -9.45 27.22 15.70
CA TYR A 19 -8.43 28.18 16.14
C TYR A 19 -8.40 29.46 15.32
N GLN A 20 -9.12 29.52 14.16
CA GLN A 20 -9.14 30.68 13.26
C GLN A 20 -7.71 31.21 12.96
N ASP A 21 -6.79 30.26 12.80
CA ASP A 21 -5.34 30.50 12.79
C ASP A 21 -4.82 30.73 11.37
N GLU A 22 -3.98 31.77 11.21
CA GLU A 22 -3.23 32.07 9.99
C GLU A 22 -2.31 30.91 9.54
N ALA A 23 -1.96 29.99 10.45
CA ALA A 23 -1.19 28.79 10.12
C ALA A 23 -1.92 27.84 9.15
N THR A 24 -3.25 27.95 9.01
CA THR A 24 -4.06 27.15 8.08
C THR A 24 -3.53 27.25 6.64
N SER A 25 -3.19 28.46 6.17
CA SER A 25 -2.65 28.68 4.83
C SER A 25 -1.32 27.96 4.62
N ARG A 26 -0.45 27.93 5.63
CA ARG A 26 0.86 27.27 5.55
C ARG A 26 0.75 25.76 5.41
N TRP A 27 -0.21 25.14 6.10
CA TRP A 27 -0.45 23.68 6.00
C TRP A 27 -0.99 23.29 4.63
N LEU A 28 -1.91 24.10 4.08
CA LEU A 28 -2.45 23.90 2.73
C LEU A 28 -1.37 24.11 1.66
N GLU A 29 -0.53 25.14 1.78
CA GLU A 29 0.60 25.38 0.87
C GLU A 29 1.58 24.20 0.87
N ALA A 30 1.97 23.71 2.04
CA ALA A 30 2.87 22.56 2.16
C ALA A 30 2.26 21.30 1.54
N SER A 31 0.97 21.05 1.76
CA SER A 31 0.23 19.95 1.12
C SER A 31 0.22 20.08 -0.40
N ALA A 32 -0.09 21.27 -0.93
CA ALA A 32 -0.12 21.52 -2.36
C ALA A 32 1.24 21.33 -3.03
N ILE A 33 2.34 21.71 -2.35
CA ILE A 33 3.71 21.45 -2.83
C ILE A 33 3.97 19.94 -2.95
N ILE A 34 3.57 19.15 -1.94
CA ILE A 34 3.75 17.70 -1.99
C ILE A 34 2.92 17.12 -3.14
N GLU A 35 1.64 17.49 -3.25
CA GLU A 35 0.73 16.99 -4.28
C GLU A 35 1.22 17.29 -5.70
N LYS A 36 1.68 18.52 -5.94
CA LYS A 36 2.28 18.93 -7.23
C LYS A 36 3.51 18.11 -7.61
N ASN A 37 4.19 17.49 -6.65
CA ASN A 37 5.40 16.71 -6.88
C ASN A 37 5.17 15.18 -6.85
N LEU A 38 3.92 14.70 -6.69
CA LEU A 38 3.62 13.27 -6.63
C LEU A 38 3.98 12.52 -7.92
N ASP A 39 3.87 13.18 -9.08
CA ASP A 39 4.24 12.58 -10.37
C ASP A 39 5.71 12.18 -10.44
N LYS A 40 6.59 12.75 -9.60
CA LYS A 40 8.00 12.33 -9.50
C LYS A 40 8.16 10.91 -8.96
N TYR A 41 7.14 10.37 -8.31
CA TYR A 41 7.13 9.00 -7.82
C TYR A 41 6.61 8.00 -8.86
N TYR A 42 6.07 8.44 -10.00
CA TYR A 42 5.61 7.52 -11.04
C TYR A 42 6.66 7.41 -12.15
N ASP A 43 7.27 6.23 -12.29
CA ASP A 43 8.19 5.94 -13.39
C ASP A 43 7.37 5.46 -14.60
N ARG A 44 7.40 6.24 -15.68
CA ARG A 44 6.60 5.98 -16.88
C ARG A 44 7.10 4.79 -17.70
N ASP A 45 8.40 4.50 -17.64
CA ASP A 45 9.01 3.40 -18.37
C ASP A 45 8.71 2.07 -17.69
N LEU A 46 8.76 2.08 -16.35
CA LEU A 46 8.41 0.91 -15.53
C LEU A 46 6.89 0.72 -15.40
N GLY A 47 6.13 1.82 -15.48
CA GLY A 47 4.68 1.83 -15.41
C GLY A 47 4.11 1.75 -13.98
N TYR A 48 4.86 2.10 -12.95
CA TYR A 48 4.39 2.05 -11.56
C TYR A 48 5.00 3.13 -10.67
N TYR A 49 4.38 3.33 -9.50
CA TYR A 49 4.96 4.16 -8.45
C TYR A 49 6.19 3.48 -7.83
N ILE A 50 7.32 4.17 -7.86
CA ILE A 50 8.59 3.72 -7.28
C ILE A 50 8.63 4.00 -5.77
N LYS A 51 9.49 3.29 -5.04
CA LYS A 51 9.62 3.39 -3.57
C LYS A 51 9.98 4.80 -3.11
N GLY A 52 10.80 5.51 -3.87
CA GLY A 52 11.09 6.91 -3.61
C GLY A 52 12.35 7.40 -4.29
N PHE A 53 12.91 8.49 -3.78
CA PHE A 53 14.18 9.02 -4.24
C PHE A 53 14.87 9.79 -3.12
N LYS A 54 16.19 9.94 -3.25
CA LYS A 54 17.00 10.85 -2.42
C LYS A 54 17.46 12.01 -3.28
N ILE A 55 17.66 13.17 -2.65
CA ILE A 55 18.29 14.32 -3.29
C ILE A 55 19.76 14.28 -2.93
N GLN A 56 20.62 14.26 -3.94
CA GLN A 56 22.06 14.26 -3.79
C GLN A 56 22.57 15.69 -3.53
N GLU A 57 23.81 15.83 -3.06
CA GLU A 57 24.42 17.14 -2.77
C GLU A 57 24.49 18.06 -4.01
N ASN A 58 24.65 17.47 -5.20
CA ASN A 58 24.63 18.18 -6.48
C ASN A 58 23.21 18.58 -6.95
N GLY A 59 22.16 18.28 -6.16
CA GLY A 59 20.76 18.55 -6.48
C GLY A 59 20.08 17.50 -7.36
N GLU A 60 20.80 16.47 -7.81
CA GLU A 60 20.22 15.39 -8.63
C GLU A 60 19.42 14.40 -7.80
N TYR A 61 18.44 13.76 -8.45
CA TYR A 61 17.61 12.73 -7.83
C TYR A 61 18.24 11.34 -8.02
N LEU A 62 18.49 10.64 -6.91
CA LEU A 62 18.80 9.22 -6.90
C LEU A 62 17.51 8.44 -6.63
N TYR A 63 16.93 7.87 -7.70
CA TYR A 63 15.68 7.14 -7.63
C TYR A 63 15.86 5.71 -7.11
N ASP A 64 15.06 5.35 -6.12
CA ASP A 64 14.86 3.97 -5.67
C ASP A 64 13.67 3.39 -6.45
N LYS A 65 13.99 2.67 -7.53
CA LYS A 65 13.02 2.11 -8.47
C LYS A 65 12.35 0.83 -7.99
N THR A 66 12.61 0.38 -6.76
CA THR A 66 11.98 -0.81 -6.21
C THR A 66 10.45 -0.64 -6.19
N LEU A 67 9.73 -1.65 -6.67
CA LEU A 67 8.28 -1.72 -6.53
C LEU A 67 7.95 -2.11 -5.09
N ASP A 68 7.05 -1.35 -4.46
CA ASP A 68 6.65 -1.55 -3.06
C ASP A 68 5.12 -1.50 -2.96
N ALA A 69 4.52 -2.47 -2.27
CA ALA A 69 3.08 -2.57 -2.10
C ALA A 69 2.48 -1.34 -1.39
N SER A 70 3.26 -0.67 -0.52
CA SER A 70 2.83 0.54 0.18
C SER A 70 2.71 1.77 -0.73
N SER A 71 3.29 1.74 -1.94
CA SER A 71 3.28 2.87 -2.89
C SER A 71 1.87 3.28 -3.31
N ILE A 72 0.92 2.33 -3.36
CA ILE A 72 -0.46 2.58 -3.75
C ILE A 72 -1.41 2.82 -2.56
N TYR A 73 -1.07 2.35 -1.36
CA TYR A 73 -1.99 2.35 -0.22
C TYR A 73 -2.52 3.74 0.14
N PRO A 74 -1.66 4.77 0.32
CA PRO A 74 -2.14 6.11 0.62
C PRO A 74 -3.00 6.73 -0.49
N LEU A 75 -2.78 6.35 -1.74
CA LEU A 75 -3.44 6.94 -2.91
C LEU A 75 -4.92 6.54 -2.96
N PHE A 76 -5.25 5.27 -2.77
CA PHE A 76 -6.65 4.83 -2.76
C PHE A 76 -7.34 5.06 -1.41
N THR A 77 -6.58 5.30 -0.34
CA THR A 77 -7.13 5.46 1.02
C THR A 77 -7.44 6.92 1.34
N PHE A 78 -6.56 7.86 0.99
CA PHE A 78 -6.65 9.25 1.44
C PHE A 78 -6.87 10.26 0.30
N SER A 79 -6.94 9.80 -0.96
CA SER A 79 -7.17 10.72 -2.06
C SER A 79 -8.61 11.17 -2.16
N LYS A 80 -8.81 12.49 -2.32
CA LYS A 80 -10.14 13.09 -2.58
C LYS A 80 -10.59 12.86 -4.02
N GLN A 81 -9.64 12.76 -4.95
CA GLN A 81 -9.85 12.49 -6.38
C GLN A 81 -8.74 11.55 -6.83
N LEU A 82 -9.08 10.42 -7.46
CA LEU A 82 -8.08 9.57 -8.10
C LEU A 82 -7.57 10.26 -9.37
N GLU A 83 -6.95 11.43 -9.24
CA GLU A 83 -6.53 12.31 -10.35
C GLU A 83 -5.65 11.58 -11.36
N ASN A 84 -5.01 10.47 -10.96
CA ASN A 84 -4.30 9.57 -11.83
C ASN A 84 -4.75 8.10 -11.63
N GLN A 85 -6.04 7.83 -11.79
CA GLN A 85 -6.60 6.47 -11.70
C GLN A 85 -5.83 5.48 -12.60
N SER A 86 -5.38 5.92 -13.79
CA SER A 86 -4.54 5.10 -14.68
C SER A 86 -3.19 4.70 -14.06
N HIS A 87 -2.46 5.63 -13.41
CA HIS A 87 -1.19 5.31 -12.76
C HIS A 87 -1.37 4.38 -11.56
N LEU A 88 -2.43 4.61 -10.78
CA LEU A 88 -2.79 3.73 -9.66
C LEU A 88 -3.09 2.31 -10.16
N THR A 89 -3.94 2.16 -11.19
CA THR A 89 -4.27 0.86 -11.77
C THR A 89 -3.03 0.15 -12.32
N LYS A 90 -2.19 0.84 -13.10
CA LYS A 90 -0.95 0.24 -13.62
C LYS A 90 0.01 -0.18 -12.51
N SER A 91 0.07 0.57 -11.42
CA SER A 91 0.90 0.21 -10.25
C SER A 91 0.34 -1.01 -9.52
N ALA A 92 -0.99 -1.11 -9.37
CA ALA A 92 -1.64 -2.29 -8.82
C ALA A 92 -1.39 -3.52 -9.71
N ASP A 93 -1.49 -3.38 -11.04
CA ASP A 93 -1.17 -4.45 -11.99
C ASP A 93 0.31 -4.87 -11.88
N ALA A 94 1.23 -3.93 -11.64
CA ALA A 94 2.63 -4.24 -11.38
C ALA A 94 2.81 -5.03 -10.08
N ILE A 95 2.11 -4.65 -9.00
CA ILE A 95 2.11 -5.36 -7.72
C ILE A 95 1.62 -6.79 -7.91
N GLU A 96 0.53 -7.01 -8.65
CA GLU A 96 0.05 -8.35 -8.93
C GLU A 96 1.02 -9.19 -9.74
N ARG A 97 1.54 -8.65 -10.84
CA ARG A 97 2.48 -9.38 -11.70
C ARG A 97 3.78 -9.72 -10.99
N GLN A 98 4.32 -8.81 -10.18
CA GLN A 98 5.67 -8.93 -9.64
C GLN A 98 5.72 -9.33 -8.17
N LEU A 99 4.84 -8.78 -7.32
CA LEU A 99 4.83 -9.07 -5.88
C LEU A 99 3.89 -10.22 -5.49
N MET A 100 3.05 -10.70 -6.42
CA MET A 100 2.23 -11.92 -6.25
C MET A 100 2.52 -13.00 -7.30
N ASN A 101 3.57 -12.83 -8.11
CA ASN A 101 3.92 -13.71 -9.21
C ASN A 101 2.76 -13.94 -10.22
N GLY A 102 1.86 -12.97 -10.40
CA GLY A 102 0.73 -13.04 -11.34
C GLY A 102 -0.41 -13.98 -10.90
N SER A 103 -0.42 -14.40 -9.64
CA SER A 103 -1.46 -15.26 -9.08
C SER A 103 -2.04 -14.65 -7.81
N LEU A 104 -3.31 -14.94 -7.48
CA LEU A 104 -3.94 -14.46 -6.23
C LEU A 104 -3.44 -15.24 -5.01
N THR A 105 -2.14 -15.15 -4.73
CA THR A 105 -1.43 -15.90 -3.68
C THR A 105 -0.75 -15.00 -2.64
N GLY A 106 -1.29 -13.79 -2.47
CA GLY A 106 -0.79 -12.79 -1.52
C GLY A 106 0.40 -11.96 -2.04
N VAL A 107 0.66 -10.86 -1.36
CA VAL A 107 1.53 -9.76 -1.82
C VAL A 107 2.78 -9.66 -0.96
N ALA A 108 3.98 -9.76 -1.57
CA ALA A 108 5.24 -9.42 -0.92
C ALA A 108 5.33 -7.90 -0.64
N ARG A 109 6.14 -7.46 0.33
CA ARG A 109 6.26 -6.02 0.64
C ARG A 109 6.83 -5.22 -0.52
N TYR A 110 7.95 -5.68 -1.08
CA TYR A 110 8.63 -5.05 -2.19
C TYR A 110 9.47 -6.08 -2.95
N THR A 111 9.95 -5.72 -4.14
CA THR A 111 10.79 -6.60 -4.96
C THR A 111 12.06 -6.99 -4.21
N ASP A 112 12.39 -8.28 -4.19
CA ASP A 112 13.54 -8.86 -3.49
C ASP A 112 13.56 -8.59 -1.96
N ASP A 113 12.39 -8.63 -1.31
CA ASP A 113 12.28 -8.60 0.15
C ASP A 113 12.87 -9.87 0.78
N ASP A 114 14.09 -9.77 1.30
CA ASP A 114 14.84 -10.88 1.89
C ASP A 114 14.39 -11.28 3.30
N TYR A 115 13.52 -10.52 3.96
CA TYR A 115 13.13 -10.83 5.34
C TYR A 115 12.29 -12.12 5.43
N LEU A 116 12.89 -13.16 6.00
CA LEU A 116 12.37 -14.53 6.09
C LEU A 116 12.14 -15.21 4.73
N ARG A 117 12.72 -14.66 3.65
CA ARG A 117 12.51 -15.17 2.29
C ARG A 117 13.11 -16.56 2.14
N ASN A 118 12.27 -17.52 1.75
CA ASN A 118 12.67 -18.93 1.62
C ASN A 118 13.05 -19.34 0.18
N ASN A 119 12.87 -18.46 -0.79
CA ASN A 119 13.13 -18.74 -2.20
C ASN A 119 13.62 -17.47 -2.93
N PRO A 120 14.88 -17.45 -3.42
CA PRO A 120 15.42 -16.32 -4.16
C PRO A 120 14.71 -15.99 -5.48
N LYS A 121 13.90 -16.91 -6.01
CA LYS A 121 13.13 -16.69 -7.25
C LYS A 121 11.84 -15.90 -7.02
N ASP A 122 11.38 -15.82 -5.76
CA ASP A 122 10.20 -15.04 -5.41
C ASP A 122 10.63 -13.63 -5.00
N SER A 123 9.77 -12.64 -5.28
CA SER A 123 9.98 -11.25 -4.83
C SER A 123 10.02 -11.13 -3.30
N GLY A 124 9.50 -12.11 -2.58
CA GLY A 124 9.43 -12.14 -1.12
C GLY A 124 8.31 -13.08 -0.67
N ASN A 125 8.22 -13.34 0.62
CA ASN A 125 7.04 -14.03 1.17
C ASN A 125 5.83 -13.09 1.16
N PRO A 126 4.61 -13.58 0.89
CA PRO A 126 3.41 -12.78 1.08
C PRO A 126 3.25 -12.27 2.51
N TRP A 127 2.92 -10.99 2.64
CA TRP A 127 2.55 -10.36 3.91
C TRP A 127 1.04 -10.22 4.01
N PHE A 128 0.47 -10.54 5.17
CA PHE A 128 -0.97 -10.38 5.38
C PHE A 128 -1.40 -8.92 5.20
N ILE A 129 -0.67 -7.96 5.80
CA ILE A 129 -0.95 -6.52 5.67
C ILE A 129 -0.97 -6.08 4.20
N CYS A 130 0.09 -6.40 3.44
CA CYS A 130 0.18 -5.99 2.03
C CYS A 130 -0.91 -6.65 1.17
N THR A 131 -1.24 -7.91 1.48
CA THR A 131 -2.34 -8.62 0.81
C THR A 131 -3.68 -7.96 1.11
N PHE A 132 -3.93 -7.59 2.37
CA PHE A 132 -5.15 -6.90 2.76
C PHE A 132 -5.26 -5.51 2.15
N TRP A 133 -4.16 -4.74 2.06
CA TRP A 133 -4.17 -3.49 1.31
C TRP A 133 -4.57 -3.68 -0.15
N TYR A 134 -4.11 -4.75 -0.79
CA TYR A 134 -4.54 -5.06 -2.16
C TYR A 134 -6.01 -5.47 -2.25
N VAL A 135 -6.52 -6.24 -1.28
CA VAL A 135 -7.96 -6.54 -1.16
C VAL A 135 -8.78 -5.25 -1.02
N GLN A 136 -8.33 -4.30 -0.17
CA GLN A 136 -9.01 -3.02 0.02
C GLN A 136 -8.97 -2.17 -1.26
N TYR A 137 -7.86 -2.18 -1.99
CA TYR A 137 -7.75 -1.55 -3.30
C TYR A 137 -8.77 -2.13 -4.29
N LEU A 138 -8.82 -3.46 -4.43
CA LEU A 138 -9.76 -4.15 -5.31
C LEU A 138 -11.21 -3.80 -4.94
N ALA A 139 -11.53 -3.83 -3.65
CA ALA A 139 -12.87 -3.48 -3.16
C ALA A 139 -13.26 -2.03 -3.52
N LYS A 140 -12.37 -1.07 -3.22
CA LYS A 140 -12.61 0.36 -3.51
C LYS A 140 -12.66 0.71 -5.00
N THR A 141 -12.10 -0.14 -5.85
CA THR A 141 -12.10 0.05 -7.31
C THR A 141 -13.16 -0.81 -8.03
N GLY A 142 -14.02 -1.50 -7.27
CA GLY A 142 -15.15 -2.26 -7.82
C GLY A 142 -14.83 -3.70 -8.26
N HIS A 143 -13.61 -4.19 -8.01
CA HIS A 143 -13.19 -5.57 -8.29
C HIS A 143 -13.56 -6.54 -7.16
N ILE A 144 -14.84 -6.53 -6.76
CA ILE A 144 -15.35 -7.22 -5.55
C ILE A 144 -15.05 -8.72 -5.56
N GLU A 145 -15.37 -9.44 -6.64
CA GLU A 145 -15.15 -10.89 -6.72
C GLU A 145 -13.67 -11.28 -6.52
N ARG A 146 -12.75 -10.46 -7.03
CA ARG A 146 -11.31 -10.68 -6.88
C ARG A 146 -10.86 -10.40 -5.45
N ALA A 147 -11.43 -9.36 -4.83
CA ALA A 147 -11.19 -9.02 -3.44
C ALA A 147 -11.64 -10.15 -2.51
N GLU A 148 -12.83 -10.70 -2.73
CA GLU A 148 -13.38 -11.82 -1.97
C GLU A 148 -12.54 -13.09 -2.10
N LYS A 149 -12.14 -13.45 -3.34
CA LYS A 149 -11.27 -14.61 -3.57
C LYS A 149 -9.93 -14.49 -2.87
N LEU A 150 -9.30 -13.32 -2.92
CA LEU A 150 -8.02 -13.10 -2.25
C LEU A 150 -8.18 -13.07 -0.72
N LEU A 151 -9.28 -12.53 -0.21
CA LEU A 151 -9.61 -12.55 1.22
C LEU A 151 -9.87 -13.97 1.73
N GLU A 152 -10.62 -14.78 0.97
CA GLU A 152 -10.83 -16.20 1.26
C GLU A 152 -9.51 -16.97 1.24
N TRP A 153 -8.65 -16.72 0.25
CA TRP A 153 -7.32 -17.31 0.20
C TRP A 153 -6.52 -16.99 1.46
N THR A 154 -6.59 -15.76 1.99
CA THR A 154 -5.90 -15.43 3.24
C THR A 154 -6.54 -16.09 4.47
N SER A 155 -7.87 -16.19 4.55
CA SER A 155 -8.55 -16.72 5.74
C SER A 155 -8.30 -18.22 5.94
N GLN A 156 -8.12 -18.97 4.85
CA GLN A 156 -7.70 -20.38 4.88
C GLN A 156 -6.30 -20.60 5.48
N ARG A 157 -5.53 -19.52 5.69
CA ARG A 157 -4.15 -19.56 6.22
C ARG A 157 -4.04 -19.01 7.65
N PHE A 158 -5.16 -18.65 8.27
CA PHE A 158 -5.17 -18.22 9.66
C PHE A 158 -4.82 -19.38 10.60
N GLY A 159 -4.37 -19.04 11.80
CA GLY A 159 -4.08 -20.02 12.83
C GLY A 159 -5.38 -20.67 13.29
N ALA A 160 -5.32 -21.87 13.88
CA ALA A 160 -6.51 -22.56 14.37
C ALA A 160 -7.35 -21.73 15.37
N ASN A 161 -6.71 -20.78 16.06
CA ASN A 161 -7.34 -19.83 16.97
C ASN A 161 -7.73 -18.48 16.31
N GLY A 162 -7.66 -18.38 14.98
CA GLY A 162 -7.90 -17.16 14.22
C GLY A 162 -6.73 -16.17 14.19
N MET A 163 -5.58 -16.49 14.80
CA MET A 163 -4.44 -15.58 14.81
C MET A 163 -3.81 -15.41 13.43
N ILE A 164 -3.50 -14.16 13.12
CA ILE A 164 -2.79 -13.72 11.91
C ILE A 164 -1.40 -13.18 12.28
N SER A 165 -0.36 -13.63 11.58
CA SER A 165 1.04 -13.26 11.74
C SER A 165 1.47 -12.19 10.71
N GLU A 166 2.77 -11.98 10.57
CA GLU A 166 3.35 -11.12 9.54
C GLU A 166 3.20 -11.70 8.13
N GLN A 167 3.61 -12.95 7.96
CA GLN A 167 3.86 -13.53 6.64
C GLN A 167 3.25 -14.91 6.44
N ILE A 168 3.19 -15.31 5.18
CA ILE A 168 2.83 -16.65 4.73
C ILE A 168 4.03 -17.23 3.99
N ASP A 169 4.42 -18.45 4.32
CA ASP A 169 5.35 -19.23 3.51
C ASP A 169 4.67 -19.61 2.17
N PRO A 170 5.19 -19.17 1.01
CA PRO A 170 4.52 -19.40 -0.27
C PRO A 170 4.48 -20.88 -0.69
N LYS A 171 5.38 -21.72 -0.16
CA LYS A 171 5.46 -23.15 -0.49
C LYS A 171 4.57 -24.00 0.42
N THR A 172 4.57 -23.71 1.72
CA THR A 172 3.87 -24.53 2.72
C THR A 172 2.54 -23.95 3.16
N SER A 173 2.22 -22.70 2.78
CA SER A 173 1.07 -21.93 3.24
C SER A 173 1.00 -21.74 4.77
N LYS A 174 2.11 -21.99 5.48
CA LYS A 174 2.21 -21.77 6.92
C LYS A 174 2.49 -20.31 7.22
N GLN A 175 2.05 -19.89 8.41
CA GLN A 175 2.36 -18.57 8.93
C GLN A 175 3.81 -18.44 9.38
N LEU A 176 4.42 -17.27 9.14
CA LEU A 176 5.81 -16.94 9.46
C LEU A 176 5.90 -15.56 10.14
N GLY A 177 6.98 -15.36 10.90
CA GLY A 177 7.24 -14.11 11.60
C GLY A 177 6.42 -13.95 12.88
N VAL A 178 6.28 -12.71 13.35
CA VAL A 178 5.58 -12.41 14.61
C VAL A 178 4.08 -12.72 14.48
N GLY A 179 3.53 -13.44 15.45
CA GLY A 179 2.11 -13.76 15.54
C GLY A 179 1.64 -13.85 17.00
N PRO A 180 0.52 -13.21 17.38
CA PRO A 180 -0.36 -12.40 16.53
C PRO A 180 0.23 -11.02 16.20
N LEU A 181 0.08 -10.59 14.94
CA LEU A 181 0.35 -9.21 14.53
C LEU A 181 -0.97 -8.43 14.53
N ILE A 182 -1.11 -7.50 15.48
CA ILE A 182 -2.34 -6.70 15.65
C ILE A 182 -2.68 -5.95 14.35
N TRP A 183 -1.67 -5.47 13.62
CA TRP A 183 -1.89 -4.75 12.37
C TRP A 183 -2.52 -5.64 11.28
N SER A 184 -2.07 -6.89 11.12
CA SER A 184 -2.72 -7.84 10.20
C SER A 184 -4.19 -8.06 10.53
N HIS A 185 -4.55 -8.13 11.82
CA HIS A 185 -5.94 -8.27 12.25
C HIS A 185 -6.76 -7.01 11.96
N ALA A 186 -6.19 -5.83 12.20
CA ALA A 186 -6.84 -4.56 11.89
C ALA A 186 -7.15 -4.43 10.39
N GLU A 187 -6.19 -4.77 9.52
CA GLU A 187 -6.40 -4.71 8.07
C GLU A 187 -7.40 -5.75 7.57
N TYR A 188 -7.43 -6.95 8.17
CA TYR A 188 -8.48 -7.94 7.87
C TYR A 188 -9.88 -7.39 8.18
N ILE A 189 -10.05 -6.74 9.34
CA ILE A 189 -11.32 -6.11 9.71
C ILE A 189 -11.68 -4.98 8.72
N ASN A 190 -10.71 -4.17 8.29
CA ASN A 190 -10.93 -3.15 7.27
C ASN A 190 -11.44 -3.75 5.95
N CYS A 191 -10.89 -4.89 5.51
CA CYS A 191 -11.39 -5.62 4.36
C CYS A 191 -12.85 -6.05 4.54
N LEU A 192 -13.19 -6.64 5.69
CA LEU A 192 -14.57 -7.06 5.99
C LEU A 192 -15.56 -5.90 6.01
N ILE A 193 -15.15 -4.74 6.53
CA ILE A 193 -16.00 -3.53 6.53
C ILE A 193 -16.25 -3.05 5.10
N LEU A 194 -15.22 -3.07 4.24
CA LEU A 194 -15.36 -2.62 2.85
C LEU A 194 -16.21 -3.55 1.99
N LEU A 195 -16.14 -4.87 2.21
CA LEU A 195 -16.88 -5.87 1.43
C LEU A 195 -18.31 -6.12 1.93
N ARG A 196 -18.71 -5.53 3.06
CA ARG A 196 -20.07 -5.66 3.62
C ARG A 196 -21.09 -4.68 3.03
N ASN A 197 -20.63 -3.66 2.31
CA ASN A 197 -21.46 -2.61 1.71
C ASN A 197 -21.60 -2.82 0.20
#